data_AF-A0A9W9PAN5-F1
#
_entry.id   AF-A0A9W9PAN5-F1
#
_cell.length_a   1.000
_cell.length_b   1.000
_cell.length_c   1.000
_cell.angle_alpha   90.00
_cell.angle_beta   90.00
_cell.angle_gamma   90.00
#
_symmetry.space_group_name_H-M   'P 1'
#
loop_
_entity.id
_entity.type
_entity.pdbx_description
1 polymer ?
#
loop_
_entity_poly.entity_id
_entity_poly.type
_entity_poly.pdbx_seq_one_letter_code
_entity_poly.pdbx_strand_id
1 'polypeptide(L)' 'MIALVQAHTVAWTKGMYCLGGPDPSTDDPNTNTAVAPLYNLTQDNWWFQHDRGCDTAPPKNDDILELPAGGGNSPWN' A
#
# COMPACT_ATOMS: atom_id res chain seq x y z
N MET A 1 30.05 -2.94 12.57
CA MET A 1 29.50 -1.95 11.62
C MET A 1 27.99 -2.00 11.80
N ILE A 2 27.37 -0.95 12.36
CA ILE A 2 25.90 -0.90 12.52
C ILE A 2 25.38 -0.25 11.23
N ALA A 3 24.77 -1.04 10.35
CA ALA A 3 24.02 -0.51 9.23
C ALA A 3 22.66 -0.02 9.77
N LEU A 4 22.33 1.25 9.54
CA LEU A 4 20.96 1.72 9.75
C LEU A 4 20.09 1.02 8.70
N VAL A 5 19.39 -0.04 9.09
CA VAL A 5 18.41 -0.69 8.21
C VAL A 5 17.24 0.27 8.07
N GLN A 6 17.19 1.00 6.95
CA GLN A 6 15.98 1.70 6.53
C GLN A 6 15.01 0.68 5.94
N ALA A 7 14.37 -0.10 6.81
CA ALA A 7 13.25 -0.95 6.41
C ALA A 7 12.07 -0.02 6.09
N HIS A 8 11.88 0.26 4.80
CA HIS A 8 10.65 0.86 4.32
C HIS A 8 9.57 -0.21 4.36
N THR A 9 8.43 0.12 4.95
CA THR A 9 7.33 -0.82 5.19
C THR A 9 6.02 -0.25 4.67
N VAL A 10 5.08 -1.14 4.40
CA VAL A 10 3.71 -0.81 4.04
C VAL A 10 2.78 -1.86 4.64
N ALA A 11 1.53 -1.48 4.90
CA ALA A 11 0.48 -2.40 5.31
C ALA A 11 -0.07 -3.14 4.08
N TRP A 12 0.61 -4.19 3.64
CA TRP A 12 0.16 -5.03 2.52
C TRP A 12 -1.19 -5.69 2.84
N THR A 13 -2.20 -5.41 2.03
CA THR A 13 -3.54 -6.01 2.13
C THR A 13 -4.22 -6.01 0.77
N LYS A 14 -5.16 -6.93 0.53
CA LYS A 14 -5.88 -7.01 -0.74
C LYS A 14 -6.70 -5.76 -1.06
N GLY A 15 -7.27 -5.13 -0.03
CA GLY A 15 -8.07 -3.90 -0.18
C GLY A 15 -7.27 -2.61 -0.33
N MET A 16 -5.96 -2.66 -0.58
CA MET A 16 -5.14 -1.47 -0.80
C MET A 16 -5.13 -1.04 -2.26
N TYR A 17 -4.97 0.26 -2.49
CA TYR A 17 -4.59 0.78 -3.79
C TYR A 17 -3.15 0.37 -4.12
N CYS A 18 -2.84 0.21 -5.41
CA CYS A 18 -1.47 -0.04 -5.87
C CYS A 18 -0.84 -1.36 -5.38
N LEU A 19 -1.62 -2.38 -5.01
CA LEU A 19 -1.10 -3.66 -4.49
C LEU A 19 -0.03 -4.29 -5.40
N GLY A 20 -0.28 -4.28 -6.72
CA GLY A 20 0.64 -4.77 -7.76
C GLY A 20 1.36 -3.63 -8.50
N GLY A 21 1.43 -2.43 -7.91
CA GLY A 21 1.97 -1.23 -8.55
C GLY A 21 0.88 -0.31 -9.14
N PRO A 22 1.29 0.81 -9.77
CA PRO A 22 0.37 1.87 -10.22
C PRO A 22 -0.29 1.61 -11.57
N ASP A 23 0.16 0.59 -12.31
CA ASP A 23 -0.46 0.17 -13.55
C ASP A 23 -1.46 -0.96 -13.27
N PRO A 24 -2.78 -0.71 -13.34
CA PRO A 24 -3.79 -1.73 -13.06
C PRO A 24 -3.83 -2.87 -14.08
N SER A 25 -3.12 -2.74 -15.23
CA SER A 25 -2.99 -3.79 -16.23
C SER A 25 -1.85 -4.77 -15.97
N THR A 26 -0.97 -4.46 -15.01
CA THR A 26 0.22 -5.24 -14.67
C THR A 26 0.19 -5.62 -13.19
N ASP A 27 0.55 -6.86 -12.88
CA ASP A 27 0.75 -7.31 -11.50
C ASP A 27 2.27 -7.39 -11.22
N ASP A 28 2.81 -6.40 -10.51
CA ASP A 28 4.21 -6.37 -10.06
C ASP A 28 4.31 -6.76 -8.58
N PRO A 29 4.53 -8.06 -8.28
CA PRO A 29 4.59 -8.56 -6.90
C PRO A 29 5.82 -8.05 -6.12
N ASN A 30 6.81 -7.44 -6.80
CA ASN A 30 8.01 -6.88 -6.17
C ASN A 30 8.02 -5.35 -6.22
N THR A 31 6.87 -4.72 -6.41
CA THR A 31 6.77 -3.27 -6.53
C THR A 31 7.28 -2.57 -5.26
N ASN A 32 8.07 -1.51 -5.46
CA ASN A 32 8.50 -0.60 -4.39
C ASN A 32 7.57 0.62 -4.26
N THR A 33 6.54 0.72 -5.11
CA THR A 33 5.71 1.93 -5.23
C THR A 33 5.04 2.29 -3.93
N ALA A 34 4.39 1.34 -3.26
CA ALA A 34 3.69 1.63 -2.01
C ALA A 34 4.62 1.71 -0.78
N VAL A 35 5.85 1.21 -0.92
CA VAL A 35 6.84 1.05 0.16
C VAL A 35 7.70 2.30 0.33
N ALA A 36 8.10 2.94 -0.78
CA ALA A 36 8.96 4.12 -0.73
C ALA A 36 8.29 5.28 0.05
N PRO A 37 9.05 6.05 0.85
CA PRO A 37 8.48 7.08 1.70
C PRO A 37 7.95 8.25 0.86
N LEU A 38 6.91 8.91 1.34
CA LEU A 38 6.41 10.17 0.78
C LEU A 38 6.96 11.31 1.64
N TYR A 39 7.73 12.21 1.03
CA TYR A 39 8.42 13.29 1.75
C TYR A 39 8.48 14.56 0.90
N ASN A 40 8.27 15.72 1.54
CA ASN A 40 8.30 17.04 0.92
C ASN A 40 7.37 17.17 -0.31
N LEU A 41 6.16 16.63 -0.20
CA LEU A 41 5.10 16.70 -1.22
C LEU A 41 3.96 17.61 -0.74
N THR A 42 3.23 18.21 -1.68
CA THR A 42 1.94 18.85 -1.39
C THR A 42 0.91 17.79 -0.97
N GLN A 43 -0.17 18.24 -0.31
CA GLN A 43 -1.27 17.35 0.07
C GLN A 43 -1.78 16.52 -1.10
N ASP A 44 -2.08 17.18 -2.21
CA ASP A 44 -2.61 16.54 -3.41
C ASP A 44 -1.67 15.46 -3.96
N ASN A 45 -0.36 15.59 -3.76
CA ASN A 45 0.63 14.63 -4.25
C ASN A 45 0.86 13.44 -3.30
N TRP A 46 0.85 13.65 -1.98
CA TRP A 46 1.03 12.52 -1.04
C TRP A 46 -0.27 11.77 -0.77
N TRP A 47 -1.43 12.41 -0.95
CA TRP A 47 -2.73 11.78 -0.76
C TRP A 47 -2.86 10.57 -1.67
N PHE A 48 -3.09 9.39 -1.09
CA PHE A 48 -3.15 8.11 -1.81
C PHE A 48 -1.94 7.82 -2.72
N GLN A 49 -0.77 8.41 -2.42
CA GLN A 49 0.43 8.34 -3.28
C GLN A 49 0.15 8.77 -4.74
N HIS A 50 -0.62 9.84 -4.91
CA HIS A 50 -0.96 10.41 -6.22
C HIS A 50 0.28 10.72 -7.08
N ASP A 51 1.41 11.11 -6.47
CA ASP A 51 2.68 11.34 -7.19
C ASP A 51 3.15 10.12 -8.01
N ARG A 52 2.69 8.92 -7.63
CA ARG A 52 2.99 7.64 -8.28
C ARG A 52 1.80 7.07 -9.06
N GLY A 53 0.65 7.75 -9.09
CA GLY A 53 -0.57 7.32 -9.76
C GLY A 53 -1.41 6.28 -9.01
N CYS A 54 -1.11 6.04 -7.73
CA CYS A 54 -1.76 4.97 -6.98
C CYS A 54 -3.25 5.20 -6.70
N ASP A 55 -3.70 6.44 -6.63
CA ASP A 55 -5.10 6.81 -6.52
C ASP A 55 -5.95 6.37 -7.73
N THR A 56 -5.31 6.04 -8.86
CA THR A 56 -5.97 5.52 -10.07
C THR A 56 -5.90 4.00 -10.21
N ALA A 57 -5.23 3.31 -9.27
CA ALA A 57 -5.08 1.85 -9.25
C ALA A 57 -5.83 1.24 -8.05
N PRO A 58 -7.18 1.20 -8.08
CA PRO A 58 -7.99 0.68 -7.00
C PRO A 58 -7.79 -0.84 -6.80
N PRO A 59 -8.10 -1.37 -5.61
CA PRO A 59 -8.21 -2.80 -5.41
C PRO A 59 -9.26 -3.41 -6.34
N LYS A 60 -9.16 -4.72 -6.60
CA LYS A 60 -10.16 -5.44 -7.38
C LYS A 60 -11.51 -5.41 -6.66
N ASN A 61 -12.60 -5.53 -7.42
CA ASN A 61 -13.92 -5.68 -6.83
C ASN A 61 -13.91 -6.83 -5.82
N ASP A 62 -14.55 -6.62 -4.67
CA ASP A 62 -14.66 -7.56 -3.54
C ASP A 62 -13.35 -7.83 -2.76
N ASP A 63 -12.21 -7.24 -3.14
CA ASP A 63 -10.99 -7.27 -2.31
C ASP A 63 -11.07 -6.19 -1.23
N ILE A 64 -11.45 -6.59 -0.01
CA ILE A 64 -11.69 -5.69 1.14
C ILE A 64 -10.80 -6.12 2.33
N LEU A 65 -10.27 -5.14 3.07
CA LEU A 65 -9.70 -5.39 4.40
C LEU A 65 -10.81 -5.34 5.45
N GLU A 66 -11.22 -6.52 5.91
CA GLU A 66 -12.24 -6.64 6.96
C GLU A 66 -11.68 -6.30 8.34
N LEU A 67 -12.40 -5.45 9.08
CA LEU A 67 -12.11 -5.07 10.46
C LEU A 67 -13.33 -5.42 11.34
N PRO A 68 -13.32 -6.52 12.11
CA PRO A 68 -14.42 -6.91 12.97
C PRO A 68 -14.51 -5.98 14.18
N ALA A 69 -15.72 -5.53 14.49
CA ALA A 69 -15.97 -4.68 15.65
C ALA A 69 -15.67 -5.43 16.96
N GLY A 70 -14.77 -4.89 17.78
CA GLY A 70 -14.45 -5.42 19.12
C GLY A 70 -13.56 -6.67 19.14
N GLY A 71 -13.03 -7.12 18.00
CA GLY A 71 -12.11 -8.27 17.89
C GLY A 71 -10.77 -7.90 17.24
N GLY A 72 -9.82 -8.84 17.25
CA GLY A 72 -8.58 -8.73 16.48
C GLY A 72 -8.70 -9.42 15.11
N ASN A 73 -7.96 -8.94 14.11
CA ASN A 73 -7.93 -9.52 12.76
C ASN A 73 -7.00 -10.75 12.64
N SER A 74 -6.71 -11.41 13.77
CA SER A 74 -5.76 -12.52 13.79
C SER A 74 -6.37 -13.76 13.12
N PRO A 75 -5.68 -14.41 12.18
CA PRO A 75 -6.15 -15.62 11.52
C PRO A 75 -6.12 -16.88 12.42
N TRP A 76 -5.84 -16.73 13.73
CA TRP A 76 -5.64 -17.82 14.69
C TRP A 76 -6.70 -17.88 15.82
N ASN A 77 -7.93 -17.47 15.52
CA ASN A 77 -9.10 -17.83 16.35
C ASN A 77 -9.48 -19.29 16.05
#